data_AF-A0A813QBA4-F1
#
_entry.id   AF-A0A813QBA4-F1
#
_cell.length_a   1.000
_cell.length_b   1.000
_cell.length_c   1.000
_cell.angle_alpha   90.00
_cell.angle_beta   90.00
_cell.angle_gamma   90.00
#
_symmetry.space_group_name_H-M   'P 1'
#
loop_
_entity.id
_entity.type
_entity.pdbx_description
1 polymer ?
#
loop_
_entity_poly.entity_id
_entity_poly.type
_entity_poly.pdbx_seq_one_letter_code
_entity_poly.pdbx_strand_id
1 'polypeptide(L)'
;MTDAARHERFQNDNVHITYDDLWIQWQNNPVHNWTTDHVIDWLVSCVHLPQYIENFRRNQFDGRMIPRLAANEKQYIQSIMHIRDVRDKRRLIIKATDIVLFGPLQRWYFNFIRKFYNKFYILHQ
;
A
#
# COMPACT_ATOMS: atom_id res chain seq x y z
N MET A 1 -5.24 -12.17 12.10
CA MET A 1 -5.16 -13.20 11.05
C MET A 1 -3.73 -13.26 10.54
N THR A 2 -3.09 -14.43 10.63
CA THR A 2 -1.71 -14.71 10.21
C THR A 2 -1.58 -14.69 8.68
N ASP A 3 -0.36 -14.48 8.15
CA ASP A 3 -0.09 -14.49 6.71
C ASP A 3 -0.60 -15.76 6.00
N ALA A 4 -0.70 -16.89 6.70
CA ALA A 4 -1.29 -18.12 6.21
C ALA A 4 -2.77 -17.96 5.74
N ALA A 5 -3.60 -17.26 6.52
CA ALA A 5 -5.01 -17.05 6.19
C ALA A 5 -5.22 -16.10 4.99
N ARG A 6 -4.20 -15.31 4.63
CA ARG A 6 -4.23 -14.47 3.41
C ARG A 6 -4.04 -15.31 2.16
N HIS A 7 -3.12 -16.27 2.21
CA HIS A 7 -2.82 -17.15 1.08
C HIS A 7 -3.98 -18.13 0.84
N GLU A 8 -4.63 -18.59 1.89
CA GLU A 8 -5.77 -19.52 1.82
C GLU A 8 -6.99 -18.91 1.08
N ARG A 9 -7.19 -17.59 1.16
CA ARG A 9 -8.29 -16.88 0.47
C ARG A 9 -8.18 -16.93 -1.07
N PHE A 10 -6.97 -17.14 -1.60
CA PHE A 10 -6.69 -17.29 -3.03
C PHE A 10 -6.48 -18.76 -3.45
N GLN A 11 -6.42 -19.70 -2.50
CA GLN A 11 -6.17 -21.13 -2.74
C GLN A 11 -7.45 -21.99 -2.73
N ASN A 12 -8.64 -21.39 -2.79
CA ASN A 12 -9.82 -22.16 -3.19
C ASN A 12 -9.76 -22.36 -4.72
N ASP A 13 -9.29 -23.56 -5.09
CA ASP A 13 -8.82 -24.04 -6.40
C ASP A 13 -9.71 -23.87 -7.65
N ASN A 14 -10.75 -23.03 -7.67
CA ASN A 14 -11.60 -22.82 -8.87
C ASN A 14 -12.17 -21.40 -9.03
N VAL A 15 -11.57 -20.36 -8.43
CA VAL A 15 -11.97 -18.98 -8.71
C VAL A 15 -11.02 -18.38 -9.75
N HIS A 16 -11.45 -18.37 -11.02
CA HIS A 16 -10.84 -17.51 -12.03
C HIS A 16 -11.15 -16.05 -11.67
N ILE A 17 -10.30 -15.44 -10.85
CA ILE A 17 -10.40 -14.01 -10.56
C ILE A 17 -10.10 -13.27 -11.87
N THR A 18 -11.10 -12.60 -12.43
CA THR A 18 -10.93 -11.80 -13.64
C THR A 18 -10.26 -10.47 -13.32
N TYR A 19 -9.77 -9.76 -14.34
CA TYR A 19 -9.26 -8.40 -14.18
C TYR A 19 -10.32 -7.45 -13.60
N ASP A 20 -11.59 -7.62 -13.99
CA ASP A 20 -12.69 -6.82 -13.49
C ASP A 20 -12.98 -7.12 -12.01
N ASP A 21 -12.88 -8.39 -11.59
CA ASP A 21 -13.01 -8.76 -10.18
C ASP A 21 -11.91 -8.12 -9.32
N LEU A 22 -10.67 -8.11 -9.81
CA LEU A 22 -9.56 -7.43 -9.13
C LEU A 22 -9.78 -5.91 -9.05
N TRP A 23 -10.32 -5.32 -10.11
CA TRP A 23 -10.61 -3.89 -10.14
C TRP A 23 -11.71 -3.51 -9.15
N ILE A 24 -12.81 -4.27 -9.11
CA ILE A 24 -13.91 -4.08 -8.15
C ILE A 24 -13.42 -4.29 -6.72
N GLN A 25 -12.61 -5.32 -6.47
CA GLN A 25 -12.01 -5.54 -5.15
C GLN A 25 -11.10 -4.38 -4.75
N TRP A 26 -10.31 -3.86 -5.68
CA TRP A 26 -9.43 -2.73 -5.45
C TRP A 26 -10.22 -1.43 -5.15
N GLN A 27 -11.27 -1.14 -5.90
CA GLN A 27 -12.10 0.04 -5.65
C GLN A 27 -12.78 0.01 -4.27
N ASN A 28 -13.15 -1.17 -3.79
CA ASN A 28 -13.73 -1.37 -2.47
C ASN A 28 -12.70 -1.44 -1.34
N ASN A 29 -11.41 -1.48 -1.67
CA ASN A 29 -10.33 -1.53 -0.69
C ASN A 29 -10.18 -0.15 -0.01
N PRO A 30 -10.15 -0.05 1.33
CA PRO A 30 -9.98 1.24 2.02
C PRO A 30 -8.69 1.96 1.63
N VAL A 31 -7.68 1.23 1.14
CA VAL A 31 -6.41 1.77 0.63
C VAL A 31 -6.63 2.65 -0.60
N HIS A 32 -7.66 2.39 -1.40
CA HIS A 32 -8.02 3.22 -2.55
C HIS A 32 -8.28 4.69 -2.15
N ASN A 33 -8.76 4.92 -0.93
CA ASN A 33 -9.10 6.23 -0.40
C ASN A 33 -7.95 6.88 0.40
N TRP A 34 -6.74 6.33 0.33
CA TRP A 34 -5.58 6.93 1.00
C TRP A 34 -5.18 8.25 0.38
N THR A 35 -4.93 9.24 1.24
CA THR A 35 -4.28 10.50 0.86
C THR A 35 -2.78 10.29 0.74
N THR A 36 -2.08 11.27 0.19
CA THR A 36 -0.61 11.23 0.11
C THR A 36 0.05 11.02 1.47
N ASP A 37 -0.46 11.61 2.54
CA ASP A 37 0.08 11.41 3.89
C ASP A 37 -0.14 9.98 4.41
N HIS A 38 -1.28 9.35 4.09
CA HIS A 38 -1.49 7.93 4.42
C HIS A 38 -0.50 7.02 3.68
N VAL A 39 -0.25 7.29 2.39
CA VAL A 39 0.74 6.54 1.62
C VAL A 39 2.15 6.74 2.18
N ILE A 40 2.49 7.96 2.61
CA ILE A 40 3.78 8.25 3.22
C ILE A 40 3.96 7.50 4.54
N ASP A 41 2.95 7.48 5.41
CA ASP A 41 3.03 6.70 6.65
C ASP A 41 3.21 5.20 6.37
N TRP A 42 2.56 4.67 5.33
CA TRP A 42 2.79 3.31 4.85
C TRP A 42 4.22 3.10 4.33
N LEU A 43 4.73 4.01 3.50
CA LEU A 43 6.09 3.96 2.96
C LEU A 43 7.14 3.89 4.07
N VAL A 44 6.95 4.67 5.14
CA VAL A 44 7.86 4.71 6.29
C VAL A 44 7.66 3.49 7.19
N SER A 45 6.41 3.20 7.58
CA SER A 45 6.11 2.24 8.65
C SER A 45 6.01 0.78 8.18
N CYS A 46 5.81 0.53 6.89
CA CYS A 46 5.63 -0.82 6.34
C CYS A 46 6.66 -1.18 5.27
N VAL A 47 6.98 -0.24 4.38
CA VAL A 47 7.98 -0.45 3.33
C VAL A 47 9.39 -0.13 3.84
N HIS A 48 9.49 0.67 4.91
CA HIS A 48 10.74 1.11 5.52
C HIS A 48 11.65 1.84 4.52
N LEU A 49 11.06 2.76 3.72
CA LEU A 49 11.78 3.58 2.74
C LEU A 49 11.53 5.09 2.95
N PRO A 50 11.90 5.66 4.12
CA PRO A 50 11.68 7.07 4.43
C PRO A 50 12.44 8.03 3.49
N GLN A 51 13.50 7.57 2.82
CA GLN A 51 14.28 8.38 1.88
C GLN A 51 13.48 8.86 0.65
N TYR A 52 12.34 8.23 0.34
CA TYR A 52 11.53 8.59 -0.82
C TYR A 52 10.30 9.44 -0.48
N ILE A 53 10.12 9.88 0.78
CA ILE A 53 8.97 10.70 1.20
C ILE A 53 8.76 11.90 0.28
N GLU A 54 9.83 12.66 0.00
CA GLU A 54 9.76 13.85 -0.85
C GLU A 54 9.37 13.54 -2.29
N ASN A 55 9.63 12.33 -2.78
CA ASN A 55 9.23 11.93 -4.13
C ASN A 55 7.73 11.61 -4.16
N PHE A 56 7.21 10.95 -3.12
CA PHE A 56 5.78 10.70 -2.98
C PHE A 56 4.99 12.00 -2.76
N ARG A 57 5.53 12.95 -1.98
CA ARG A 57 4.92 14.28 -1.77
C ARG A 57 4.86 15.10 -3.05
N ARG A 58 6.00 15.24 -3.75
CA ARG A 58 6.08 16.04 -4.98
C ARG A 58 5.16 15.52 -6.08
N ASN A 59 5.01 14.20 -6.17
CA ASN A 59 4.12 13.56 -7.14
C ASN A 59 2.66 13.47 -6.68
N GLN A 60 2.31 14.02 -5.52
CA GLN A 60 0.96 13.92 -4.90
C GLN A 60 0.45 12.47 -4.91
N PHE A 61 1.34 11.53 -4.63
CA PHE A 61 1.07 10.12 -4.81
C PHE A 61 0.02 9.66 -3.80
N ASP A 62 -1.16 9.24 -4.27
CA ASP A 62 -2.29 8.84 -3.43
C ASP A 62 -2.56 7.33 -3.51
N GLY A 63 -3.58 6.88 -2.78
CA GLY A 63 -3.99 5.47 -2.74
C GLY A 63 -4.31 4.90 -4.12
N ARG A 64 -4.95 5.68 -4.99
CA ARG A 64 -5.42 5.27 -6.33
C ARG A 64 -4.27 4.92 -7.27
N MET A 65 -3.08 5.43 -6.99
CA MET A 65 -1.89 5.24 -7.80
C MET A 65 -1.10 3.97 -7.40
N ILE A 66 -1.39 3.35 -6.25
CA ILE A 66 -0.70 2.14 -5.76
C ILE A 66 -0.70 0.97 -6.76
N PRO A 67 -1.79 0.66 -7.48
CA PRO A 67 -1.78 -0.41 -8.49
C PRO A 67 -0.72 -0.21 -9.57
N ARG A 68 -0.37 1.05 -9.92
CA ARG A 68 0.70 1.36 -10.88
C ARG A 68 2.07 0.92 -10.38
N LEU A 69 2.29 0.97 -9.05
CA LEU A 69 3.50 0.43 -8.43
C LEU A 69 3.52 -1.10 -8.50
N ALA A 70 2.39 -1.75 -8.19
CA ALA A 70 2.25 -3.21 -8.23
C ALA A 70 2.44 -3.78 -9.65
N ALA A 71 1.89 -3.09 -10.66
CA ALA A 71 2.04 -3.43 -12.07
C ALA A 71 3.49 -3.25 -12.60
N ASN A 72 4.38 -2.65 -11.80
CA ASN A 72 5.77 -2.40 -12.17
C ASN A 72 5.88 -1.73 -13.55
N GLU A 73 5.06 -0.70 -13.80
CA GLU A 73 5.18 0.12 -15.01
C GLU A 73 6.62 0.66 -15.05
N LYS A 74 7.46 0.08 -15.91
CA LYS A 74 8.92 0.23 -15.85
C LYS A 74 9.37 1.70 -15.85
N GLN A 75 8.61 2.56 -16.54
CA GLN A 75 8.87 3.99 -16.63
C GLN A 75 8.37 4.79 -15.42
N TYR A 76 7.32 4.34 -14.71
CA TYR A 76 6.73 5.13 -13.63
C TYR A 76 7.65 5.18 -12.39
N ILE A 77 8.09 4.01 -11.91
CA ILE A 77 8.93 3.92 -10.69
C ILE A 77 10.31 4.55 -10.90
N GLN A 78 10.90 4.37 -12.08
CA GLN A 78 12.24 4.89 -12.37
C GLN A 78 12.24 6.35 -12.83
N SER A 79 11.32 6.75 -13.71
CA SER A 79 11.33 8.10 -14.30
C SER A 79 10.60 9.15 -13.46
N ILE A 80 9.52 8.77 -12.77
CA ILE A 80 8.66 9.72 -12.01
C ILE A 80 8.98 9.67 -10.51
N MET A 81 9.11 8.47 -9.95
CA MET A 81 9.38 8.30 -8.50
C MET A 81 10.88 8.31 -8.17
N HIS A 82 11.75 8.30 -9.18
CA HIS A 82 13.22 8.32 -9.07
C HIS A 82 13.80 7.22 -8.16
N ILE A 83 13.13 6.06 -8.05
CA ILE A 83 13.61 4.92 -7.25
C ILE A 83 14.47 4.03 -8.16
N ARG A 84 15.80 4.19 -8.07
CA ARG A 84 16.78 3.49 -8.91
C ARG A 84 17.33 2.21 -8.28
N ASP A 85 17.35 2.10 -6.94
CA ASP A 85 17.82 0.90 -6.25
C ASP A 85 16.86 -0.28 -6.53
N VAL A 86 17.42 -1.37 -7.05
CA VAL A 86 16.66 -2.57 -7.46
C VAL A 86 15.99 -3.26 -6.27
N ARG A 87 16.61 -3.23 -5.08
CA ARG A 87 16.05 -3.84 -3.86
C ARG A 87 14.89 -3.01 -3.34
N ASP A 88 15.04 -1.69 -3.31
CA ASP A 88 13.97 -0.78 -2.89
C ASP A 88 12.78 -0.87 -3.83
N LYS A 89 13.04 -0.92 -5.15
CA LYS A 89 12.02 -1.18 -6.16
C LYS A 89 11.30 -2.50 -5.93
N ARG A 90 12.04 -3.60 -5.75
CA ARG A 90 11.45 -4.93 -5.52
C ARG A 90 10.61 -4.94 -4.23
N ARG A 91 11.10 -4.35 -3.15
CA ARG A 91 10.38 -4.25 -1.88
C ARG A 91 9.07 -3.46 -2.03
N LEU A 92 9.13 -2.32 -2.72
CA LEU A 92 7.97 -1.48 -2.97
C LEU A 92 6.92 -2.22 -3.81
N ILE A 93 7.32 -2.92 -4.88
CA ILE A 93 6.42 -3.71 -5.73
C ILE A 93 5.74 -4.80 -4.90
N ILE A 94 6.51 -5.61 -4.15
CA ILE A 94 5.94 -6.69 -3.33
C ILE A 94 4.92 -6.13 -2.33
N LYS A 95 5.26 -5.03 -1.62
CA LYS A 95 4.34 -4.42 -0.65
C LYS A 95 3.12 -3.76 -1.29
N ALA A 96 3.26 -3.18 -2.47
CA ALA A 96 2.14 -2.63 -3.23
C ALA A 96 1.20 -3.74 -3.71
N THR A 97 1.74 -4.84 -4.22
CA THR A 97 0.98 -6.03 -4.61
C THR A 97 0.22 -6.62 -3.43
N ASP A 98 0.87 -6.77 -2.26
CA ASP A 98 0.21 -7.25 -1.04
C ASP A 98 -1.00 -6.37 -0.68
N ILE A 99 -0.85 -5.06 -0.77
CA ILE A 99 -1.92 -4.12 -0.42
C ILE A 99 -3.07 -4.13 -1.42
N VAL A 100 -2.77 -4.26 -2.71
CA VAL A 100 -3.79 -4.33 -3.77
C VAL A 100 -4.61 -5.61 -3.62
N LEU A 101 -3.96 -6.74 -3.37
CA LEU A 101 -4.61 -8.05 -3.26
C LEU A 101 -5.31 -8.28 -1.93
N PHE A 102 -4.74 -7.78 -0.82
CA PHE A 102 -5.19 -8.13 0.53
C PHE A 102 -5.67 -6.95 1.38
N GLY A 103 -5.57 -5.72 0.88
CA GLY A 103 -5.89 -4.53 1.65
C GLY A 103 -4.83 -4.14 2.68
N PRO A 104 -5.17 -3.23 3.61
CA PRO A 104 -4.21 -2.67 4.54
C PRO A 104 -3.67 -3.76 5.47
N LEU A 105 -2.35 -3.79 5.67
CA LEU A 105 -1.72 -4.78 6.54
C LEU A 105 -2.28 -4.62 7.96
N GLN A 106 -2.83 -5.70 8.58
CA GLN A 106 -3.51 -5.64 9.89
C GLN A 106 -2.68 -4.93 10.98
N ARG A 107 -1.36 -5.15 10.98
CA ARG A 107 -0.43 -4.52 11.93
C ARG A 107 -0.28 -3.01 11.71
N TRP A 108 -0.44 -2.55 10.47
CA TRP A 108 -0.48 -1.13 10.12
C TRP A 108 -1.80 -0.50 10.54
N TYR A 109 -2.94 -1.15 10.26
CA TYR A 109 -4.26 -0.64 10.68
C TYR A 109 -4.33 -0.45 12.20
N PHE A 110 -3.80 -1.41 12.96
CA PHE A 110 -3.69 -1.30 14.43
C PHE A 110 -2.79 -0.13 14.86
N ASN A 111 -1.62 0.03 14.24
CA ASN A 111 -0.71 1.14 14.57
C ASN A 111 -1.25 2.51 14.15
N PHE A 112 -1.93 2.60 13.01
CA PHE A 112 -2.61 3.80 12.53
C PHE A 112 -3.70 4.21 13.50
N ILE A 113 -4.59 3.28 13.85
CA ILE A 113 -5.62 3.49 14.86
C ILE A 113 -5.01 3.94 16.19
N ARG A 114 -3.96 3.27 16.66
CA ARG A 114 -3.27 3.63 17.90
C ARG A 114 -2.65 5.04 17.86
N LYS A 115 -2.02 5.43 16.75
CA LYS A 115 -1.49 6.78 16.54
C LYS A 115 -2.63 7.82 16.52
N PHE A 116 -3.74 7.48 15.86
CA PHE A 116 -4.91 8.35 15.77
C PHE A 116 -5.56 8.57 17.15
N TYR A 117 -5.81 7.50 17.90
CA TYR A 117 -6.33 7.57 19.27
C TYR A 117 -5.40 8.34 20.21
N ASN A 118 -4.09 8.08 20.19
CA ASN A 118 -3.15 8.83 21.03
C ASN A 118 -3.14 10.32 20.67
N LYS A 119 -3.19 10.68 19.38
CA LYS A 119 -3.26 12.08 18.95
C LYS A 119 -4.57 12.74 19.37
N PHE A 120 -5.70 12.02 19.29
CA PHE A 120 -7.01 12.51 19.72
C PHE A 120 -7.07 12.69 21.25
N TYR A 121 -6.52 11.75 22.02
CA TYR A 121 -6.54 11.77 23.48
C TYR A 121 -5.70 12.91 24.07
N ILE A 122 -4.55 13.22 23.43
CA ILE A 122 -3.66 14.32 23.85
C ILE A 122 -4.25 15.71 23.52
N LEU A 123 -5.10 15.82 22.49
CA LEU A 123 -5.70 17.10 22.07
C LEU A 123 -6.98 17.47 22.84
N HIS A 124 -7.52 16.54 23.63
CA HIS A 124 -8.77 16.73 24.40
C HIS A 124 -8.54 16.68 25.93
N GLN A 125 -7.30 16.87 26.40
CA GLN A 125 -6.92 17.23 27.78
C GLN A 125 -6.31 18.62 27.80
#